data_AF-A0A7G2D698-F1
#
_entry.id   AF-A0A7G2D698-F1
#
_cell.length_a   1.000
_cell.length_b   1.000
_cell.length_c   1.000
_cell.angle_alpha   90.00
_cell.angle_beta   90.00
_cell.angle_gamma   90.00
#
_symmetry.space_group_name_H-M   'P 1'
#
loop_
_entity.id
_entity.type
_entity.pdbx_description
1 polymer ?
#
loop_
_entity_poly.entity_id
_entity_poly.type
_entity_poly.pdbx_seq_one_letter_code
_entity_poly.pdbx_strand_id
1 'polypeptide(L)'
;MPYIGFAKSPHGPGRTYEMVLEELGKMGFRVEFAKHHWAGDLPFGLIVAETDRGPVAVRWSLGREFSLRLEEVDRENYDEFVEDTIEYTNADSG
;
A
#
# COMPACT_ATOMS: atom_id res chain seq x y z
N MET A 1 2.42 -14.16 8.26
CA MET A 1 1.72 -14.34 6.96
C MET A 1 1.67 -12.97 6.30
N PRO A 2 1.92 -12.85 4.99
CA PRO A 2 1.85 -11.57 4.30
C PRO A 2 0.40 -11.11 4.11
N TYR A 3 0.22 -9.80 3.98
CA TYR A 3 -1.06 -9.17 3.68
C TYR A 3 -0.96 -8.31 2.43
N ILE A 4 -2.00 -8.31 1.62
CA ILE A 4 -2.19 -7.32 0.56
C ILE A 4 -3.39 -6.45 0.90
N GLY A 5 -3.43 -5.26 0.33
CA GLY A 5 -4.44 -4.28 0.66
C GLY A 5 -4.76 -3.32 -0.46
N PHE A 6 -5.97 -2.78 -0.37
CA PHE A 6 -6.47 -1.75 -1.26
C PHE A 6 -6.93 -0.56 -0.45
N ALA A 7 -6.39 0.61 -0.77
CA ALA A 7 -6.82 1.87 -0.18
C ALA A 7 -7.41 2.81 -1.23
N LYS A 8 -8.40 3.60 -0.80
CA LYS A 8 -8.82 4.82 -1.48
C LYS A 8 -8.56 5.98 -0.56
N SER A 9 -8.16 7.13 -1.10
CA SER A 9 -7.88 8.32 -0.30
C SER A 9 -8.29 9.60 -1.04
N PRO A 10 -8.91 10.57 -0.37
CA PRO A 10 -9.18 11.89 -0.93
C PRO A 10 -7.95 12.81 -0.90
N HIS A 11 -6.79 12.28 -0.48
CA HIS A 11 -5.58 13.06 -0.28
C HIS A 11 -4.46 12.61 -1.23
N GLY A 12 -3.50 13.50 -1.43
CA GLY A 12 -2.28 13.20 -2.18
C GLY A 12 -1.39 12.13 -1.52
N PRO A 13 -0.29 11.75 -2.18
CA PRO A 13 0.55 10.61 -1.83
C PRO A 13 1.05 10.63 -0.38
N GLY A 14 1.64 11.75 0.08
CA GLY A 14 2.20 11.84 1.42
C GLY A 14 1.16 11.66 2.52
N ARG A 15 -0.01 12.31 2.40
CA ARG A 15 -1.07 12.17 3.39
C ARG A 15 -1.75 10.80 3.33
N THR A 16 -1.87 10.22 2.14
CA THR A 16 -2.36 8.84 1.98
C THR A 16 -1.44 7.84 2.64
N TYR A 17 -0.12 8.01 2.50
CA TYR A 17 0.87 7.19 3.17
C TYR A 17 0.72 7.22 4.69
N GLU A 18 0.65 8.41 5.29
CA GLU A 18 0.43 8.57 6.73
C GLU A 18 -0.86 7.87 7.20
N MET A 19 -1.98 8.10 6.50
CA MET A 19 -3.26 7.51 6.89
C MET A 19 -3.27 5.98 6.80
N VAL A 20 -2.63 5.41 5.77
CA VAL A 20 -2.49 3.95 5.68
C VAL A 20 -1.70 3.41 6.87
N LEU A 21 -0.57 4.01 7.24
CA LEU A 21 0.22 3.56 8.39
C LEU A 21 -0.54 3.71 9.73
N GLU A 22 -1.28 4.81 9.91
CA GLU A 22 -2.13 5.01 11.09
C GLU A 22 -3.21 3.91 11.21
N GLU A 23 -3.86 3.56 10.10
CA GLU A 23 -4.88 2.52 10.08
C GLU A 23 -4.32 1.12 10.28
N LEU A 24 -3.14 0.81 9.73
CA LEU A 24 -2.41 -0.41 10.06
C LEU A 24 -2.17 -0.51 11.58
N GLY A 25 -1.75 0.59 12.21
CA GLY A 25 -1.61 0.68 13.66
C GLY A 25 -2.91 0.38 14.42
N LYS A 26 -4.03 0.97 13.98
CA LYS A 26 -5.37 0.71 14.57
C LYS A 26 -5.85 -0.72 14.38
N MET A 27 -5.44 -1.37 13.30
CA MET A 27 -5.69 -2.80 13.03
C MET A 27 -4.76 -3.74 13.81
N GLY A 28 -3.86 -3.19 14.64
CA GLY A 28 -2.98 -3.94 15.52
C GLY A 28 -1.68 -4.39 14.87
N PHE A 29 -1.28 -3.81 13.74
CA PHE A 29 0.05 -4.02 13.17
C PHE A 29 1.04 -3.02 13.78
N ARG A 30 2.22 -3.49 14.16
CA ARG A 30 3.34 -2.63 14.51
C ARG A 30 4.26 -2.51 13.30
N VAL A 31 4.22 -1.36 12.64
CA VAL A 31 5.09 -1.05 11.49
C VAL A 31 6.51 -0.74 11.98
N GLU A 32 7.48 -1.50 11.50
CA GLU A 32 8.91 -1.29 11.81
C GLU A 32 9.60 -0.48 10.73
N PHE A 33 9.22 -0.72 9.48
CA PHE A 33 9.72 -0.02 8.30
C PHE A 33 8.60 0.09 7.27
N ALA A 34 8.57 1.19 6.50
CA ALA A 34 7.69 1.31 5.37
C ALA A 34 8.32 2.14 4.25
N LYS A 35 7.95 1.81 3.02
CA LYS A 35 8.33 2.53 1.80
C LYS A 35 7.09 2.85 0.98
N HIS A 36 7.15 3.96 0.27
CA HIS A 36 6.10 4.41 -0.64
C HIS A 36 6.66 4.51 -2.05
N HIS A 37 6.13 3.67 -2.94
CA HIS A 37 6.37 3.72 -4.38
C HIS A 37 5.26 4.51 -5.05
N TRP A 38 5.62 5.64 -5.66
CA TRP A 38 4.72 6.54 -6.36
C TRP A 38 5.52 7.41 -7.32
N ALA A 39 5.02 7.59 -8.55
CA ALA A 39 5.58 8.53 -9.52
C ALA A 39 4.74 9.83 -9.54
N GLY A 40 5.40 10.97 -9.75
CA GLY A 40 4.96 12.32 -9.38
C GLY A 40 3.60 12.81 -9.90
N ASP A 41 3.03 12.12 -10.87
CA ASP A 41 1.81 12.47 -11.60
C ASP A 41 0.72 11.38 -11.52
N LEU A 42 0.99 10.25 -10.86
CA LEU A 42 0.03 9.14 -10.83
C LEU A 42 -1.06 9.32 -9.75
N PRO A 43 -2.33 9.03 -10.05
CA PRO A 43 -3.42 9.08 -9.09
C PRO A 43 -3.49 7.81 -8.21
N PHE A 44 -2.41 7.04 -8.13
CA PHE A 44 -2.32 5.79 -7.37
C PHE A 44 -0.86 5.47 -7.05
N GLY A 45 -0.62 4.60 -6.08
CA GLY A 45 0.72 4.11 -5.75
C GLY A 45 0.69 2.86 -4.87
N LEU A 46 1.86 2.45 -4.41
CA LEU A 46 2.06 1.26 -3.58
C LEU A 46 2.79 1.62 -2.30
N ILE A 47 2.26 1.16 -1.17
CA ILE A 47 2.91 1.26 0.13
C ILE A 47 3.29 -0.14 0.55
N VAL A 48 4.55 -0.36 0.90
CA VAL A 48 5.02 -1.64 1.44
C VAL A 48 5.52 -1.41 2.85
N ALA A 49 4.95 -2.11 3.81
CA ALA A 49 5.27 -2.01 5.23
C ALA A 49 5.75 -3.36 5.77
N GLU A 50 6.86 -3.36 6.49
CA GLU A 50 7.33 -4.48 7.29
C GLU A 50 6.74 -4.34 8.69
N THR A 51 6.08 -5.40 9.16
CA THR A 51 5.38 -5.40 10.45
C THR A 51 5.71 -6.65 11.26
N ASP A 52 5.40 -6.61 12.55
CA ASP A 52 5.53 -7.71 13.49
C ASP A 52 4.71 -8.97 13.13
N ARG A 53 3.72 -8.85 12.24
CA ARG A 53 2.84 -9.95 11.81
C ARG A 53 3.17 -10.51 10.41
N GLY A 54 4.13 -9.89 9.74
CA GLY A 54 4.48 -10.13 8.35
C GLY A 54 4.41 -8.84 7.51
N PRO A 55 4.85 -8.90 6.25
CA PRO A 55 4.83 -7.73 5.39
C PRO A 55 3.40 -7.42 4.91
N VAL A 56 3.11 -6.14 4.70
CA VAL A 56 1.83 -5.63 4.22
C VAL A 56 2.09 -4.76 2.98
N ALA A 57 1.44 -5.08 1.86
CA ALA A 57 1.51 -4.28 0.64
C ALA A 57 0.14 -3.67 0.35
N VAL A 58 0.04 -2.35 0.29
CA VAL A 58 -1.21 -1.62 0.06
C VAL A 58 -1.11 -0.82 -1.22
N ARG A 59 -1.87 -1.23 -2.24
CA ARG A 59 -2.09 -0.39 -3.42
C ARG A 59 -3.16 0.63 -3.10
N TRP A 60 -2.88 1.90 -3.30
CA TRP A 60 -3.83 2.99 -3.06
C TRP A 60 -4.15 3.74 -4.34
N SER A 61 -5.34 4.34 -4.40
CA SER A 61 -5.72 5.29 -5.46
C SER A 61 -6.52 6.47 -4.93
N LEU A 62 -6.57 7.56 -5.69
CA LEU A 62 -7.39 8.71 -5.37
C LEU A 62 -8.88 8.35 -5.37
N GLY A 63 -9.59 8.84 -4.37
CA GLY A 63 -11.01 8.60 -4.15
C GLY A 63 -11.69 9.80 -3.50
N ARG A 64 -12.96 9.64 -3.11
CA ARG A 64 -13.73 10.69 -2.43
C ARG A 64 -13.59 10.65 -0.92
N GLU A 65 -13.32 9.46 -0.37
CA GLU A 65 -13.25 9.19 1.06
C GLU A 65 -12.14 8.17 1.31
N PHE A 66 -11.64 8.15 2.54
CA PHE A 66 -10.60 7.21 2.92
C PHE A 66 -11.23 5.84 3.21
N SER A 67 -10.67 4.78 2.66
CA SER A 67 -11.01 3.39 3.01
C SER A 67 -9.78 2.51 2.86
N LEU A 68 -9.58 1.55 3.76
CA LEU A 68 -8.53 0.54 3.68
C LEU A 68 -9.14 -0.85 3.90
N ARG A 69 -8.76 -1.81 3.06
CA ARG A 69 -9.07 -3.23 3.25
C ARG A 69 -7.80 -4.04 3.11
N LEU A 70 -7.65 -5.06 3.95
CA LEU A 70 -6.54 -6.00 3.93
C LEU A 70 -7.06 -7.42 3.80
N GLU A 71 -6.26 -8.26 3.16
CA GLU A 71 -6.47 -9.69 3.03
C GLU A 71 -5.16 -10.41 3.33
N GLU A 72 -5.24 -11.49 4.10
CA GLU A 72 -4.10 -12.37 4.34
C GLU A 72 -3.92 -13.28 3.12
N VAL A 73 -2.70 -13.38 2.60
CA VAL A 73 -2.38 -14.17 1.42
C VAL A 73 -1.15 -15.03 1.67
N ASP A 74 -0.85 -15.94 0.76
CA ASP A 74 0.45 -16.62 0.75
C ASP A 74 1.56 -15.72 0.16
N ARG A 75 2.79 -16.22 0.20
CA ARG A 75 3.96 -15.46 -0.22
C ARG A 75 4.02 -15.20 -1.73
N GLU A 76 3.56 -16.16 -2.53
CA GLU A 76 3.57 -16.05 -4.00
C GLU A 76 2.63 -14.93 -4.44
N ASN A 77 1.39 -14.94 -3.94
CA ASN A 77 0.40 -13.91 -4.21
C ASN A 77 0.83 -12.51 -3.72
N TYR A 78 1.55 -12.43 -2.60
CA TYR A 78 2.09 -11.17 -2.11
C TYR A 78 3.20 -10.62 -3.03
N ASP A 79 4.14 -11.47 -3.44
CA ASP A 79 5.26 -11.06 -4.27
C ASP A 79 4.77 -10.63 -5.67
N GLU A 80 3.86 -11.39 -6.29
CA GLU A 80 3.19 -11.04 -7.57
C GLU A 80 2.47 -9.68 -7.47
N PHE A 81 1.70 -9.46 -6.40
CA PHE A 81 0.98 -8.19 -6.20
C PHE A 81 1.91 -6.97 -6.14
N VAL A 82 3.07 -7.12 -5.49
CA VAL A 82 4.06 -6.06 -5.36
C VAL A 82 4.76 -5.81 -6.70
N GLU A 83 5.19 -6.87 -7.38
CA GLU A 83 5.86 -6.80 -8.68
C GLU A 83 4.95 -6.14 -9.72
N ASP A 84 3.73 -6.65 -9.91
CA ASP A 84 2.73 -6.10 -10.83
C ASP A 84 2.50 -4.61 -10.57
N THR A 85 2.27 -4.23 -9.31
CA THR A 85 1.95 -2.83 -8.99
C THR A 85 3.14 -1.90 -9.24
N ILE A 86 4.37 -2.36 -8.99
CA ILE A 86 5.59 -1.60 -9.31
C ILE A 86 5.75 -1.46 -10.82
N GLU A 87 5.53 -2.52 -11.59
CA GLU A 87 5.55 -2.48 -13.05
C GLU A 87 4.53 -1.46 -13.58
N TYR A 88 3.29 -1.47 -13.09
CA TYR A 88 2.28 -0.47 -13.48
C TYR A 88 2.69 0.97 -13.12
N THR A 89 3.31 1.17 -11.97
CA THR A 89 3.76 2.51 -11.53
C THR A 89 4.92 3.02 -12.39
N ASN A 90 5.80 2.12 -12.83
CA ASN A 90 6.97 2.47 -13.65
C ASN A 90 6.65 2.58 -15.14
N ALA A 91 5.72 1.77 -15.65
CA ALA A 91 5.33 1.75 -17.06
C ALA A 91 4.64 3.05 -17.51
N ASP A 92 3.98 3.75 -16.58
CA ASP A 92 3.28 5.02 -16.84
C ASP A 92 4.19 6.26 -16.63
N SER A 93 5.47 6.04 -16.29
CA SER A 93 6.50 7.10 -16.17
C SER A 93 7.33 7.30 -17.45
N GLY A 94 6.93 6.68 -18.56
CA GLY A 94 7.66 6.63 -19.85
C GLY A 94 7.10 7.53 -20.94
#